data_AF-A0A6M2E3E9-F1
#
_entry.id   AF-A0A6M2E3E9-F1
#
_cell.length_a   1.000
_cell.length_b   1.000
_cell.length_c   1.000
_cell.angle_alpha   90.00
_cell.angle_beta   90.00
_cell.angle_gamma   90.00
#
_symmetry.space_group_name_H-M   'P 1'
#
loop_
_entity.id
_entity.type
_entity.pdbx_description
1 polymer ?
#
loop_
_entity_poly.entity_id
_entity_poly.type
_entity_poly.pdbx_seq_one_letter_code
_entity_poly.pdbx_strand_id
1 'polypeptide(L)'
;MPANQDIQLYFSSALELVKEAGTVVRKALGEGKQVDTKSEFSDLVTQYDKQVEQLLIGKLREQFPNHKFIGEESVVAGVRNELTDDPTWIIDPIDGTTNFVHGFPVVVSVCC
;
A
#
# COMPACT_ATOMS: atom_id res chain seq x y z
N MET A 1 -1.89 23.62 20.34
CA MET A 1 -2.38 23.01 19.09
C MET A 1 -1.21 22.32 18.39
N PRO A 2 -1.00 21.00 18.60
CA PRO A 2 0.08 20.24 17.96
C PRO A 2 -0.37 19.52 16.66
N ALA A 3 -1.69 19.32 16.47
CA ALA A 3 -2.25 18.45 15.42
C ALA A 3 -1.82 18.77 13.97
N ASN A 4 -1.49 20.03 13.66
CA ASN A 4 -1.11 20.41 12.29
C ASN A 4 0.32 19.98 11.92
N GLN A 5 1.21 19.83 12.90
CA GLN A 5 2.60 19.47 12.65
C GLN A 5 2.76 17.95 12.47
N ASP A 6 1.97 17.17 13.21
CA ASP A 6 1.92 15.71 13.10
C ASP A 6 1.34 15.27 11.76
N ILE A 7 0.27 15.91 11.27
CA ILE A 7 -0.33 15.60 9.96
C ILE A 7 0.65 15.88 8.82
N GLN A 8 1.40 16.98 8.88
CA GLN A 8 2.41 17.31 7.88
C GLN A 8 3.55 16.28 7.86
N LEU A 9 3.97 15.82 9.05
CA LEU A 9 4.95 14.75 9.18
C LEU A 9 4.43 13.46 8.52
N TYR A 10 3.22 13.01 8.87
CA TYR A 10 2.61 11.82 8.28
C TYR A 10 2.50 11.91 6.76
N PHE A 11 2.04 13.05 6.25
CA PHE A 11 1.96 13.30 4.82
C PHE A 11 3.33 13.23 4.14
N SER A 12 4.35 13.86 4.71
CA SER A 12 5.71 13.82 4.13
C SER A 12 6.29 12.40 4.11
N SER A 13 6.14 11.64 5.19
CA SER A 13 6.56 10.24 5.26
C SER A 13 5.84 9.39 4.21
N ALA A 14 4.52 9.53 4.11
CA ALA A 14 3.72 8.81 3.11
C ALA A 14 4.16 9.15 1.68
N LEU A 15 4.38 10.44 1.39
CA LEU A 15 4.78 10.90 0.05
C LEU A 15 6.13 10.33 -0.38
N GLU A 16 7.11 10.26 0.52
CA GLU A 16 8.42 9.67 0.22
C GLU A 16 8.30 8.17 -0.07
N LEU A 17 7.52 7.45 0.75
CA LEU A 17 7.31 6.02 0.61
C LEU A 17 6.54 5.67 -0.67
N VAL A 18 5.52 6.46 -1.02
CA VAL A 18 4.78 6.29 -2.28
C VAL A 18 5.68 6.50 -3.50
N LYS A 19 6.62 7.45 -3.46
CA LYS A 19 7.59 7.65 -4.56
C LYS A 19 8.54 6.46 -4.72
N GLU A 20 8.95 5.86 -3.61
CA GLU A 20 9.77 4.65 -3.60
C GLU A 20 8.99 3.44 -4.12
N ALA A 21 7.77 3.21 -3.62
CA ALA A 21 6.85 2.19 -4.11
C ALA A 21 6.60 2.35 -5.63
N GLY A 22 6.35 3.57 -6.10
CA GLY A 22 6.20 3.86 -7.53
C GLY A 22 7.43 3.51 -8.36
N THR A 23 8.64 3.49 -7.77
CA THR A 23 9.85 3.04 -8.46
C THR A 23 9.89 1.52 -8.58
N VAL A 24 9.39 0.78 -7.58
CA VAL A 24 9.20 -0.67 -7.64
C VAL A 24 8.18 -1.03 -8.72
N VAL A 25 7.01 -0.39 -8.70
CA VAL A 25 5.94 -0.59 -9.69
C VAL A 25 6.40 -0.27 -11.11
N ARG A 26 7.16 0.83 -11.30
CA ARG A 26 7.72 1.16 -12.63
C ARG A 26 8.70 0.11 -13.16
N LYS A 27 9.54 -0.47 -12.31
CA LYS A 27 10.42 -1.57 -12.71
C LYS A 27 9.61 -2.81 -13.10
N ALA A 28 8.58 -3.12 -12.31
CA ALA A 28 7.68 -4.23 -12.54
C ALA A 28 6.92 -4.13 -13.89
N LEU A 29 6.67 -2.92 -14.40
CA LEU A 29 6.07 -2.74 -15.74
C LEU A 29 6.94 -3.34 -16.85
N GLY A 30 8.27 -3.23 -16.75
CA GLY A 30 9.22 -3.78 -17.72
C GLY A 30 9.62 -5.24 -17.49
N GLU A 31 9.17 -5.85 -16.39
CA GLU A 31 9.47 -7.23 -16.00
C GLU A 31 8.23 -8.13 -16.13
N GLY A 32 8.46 -9.45 -16.14
CA GLY A 32 7.38 -10.44 -16.10
C GLY A 32 6.63 -10.40 -14.77
N LYS A 33 5.30 -10.41 -14.82
CA LYS A 33 4.43 -10.32 -13.65
C LYS A 33 3.85 -11.70 -13.35
N GLN A 34 4.01 -12.18 -12.13
CA GLN A 34 3.18 -13.28 -11.63
C GLN A 34 1.85 -12.70 -11.17
N VAL A 35 0.77 -13.19 -11.76
CA VAL A 35 -0.60 -12.75 -11.50
C VAL A 35 -1.34 -13.89 -10.82
N ASP A 36 -1.83 -13.61 -9.64
CA ASP A 36 -2.73 -14.45 -8.87
C ASP A 36 -4.15 -13.82 -8.88
N THR A 37 -5.12 -14.57 -8.36
CA THR A 37 -6.48 -14.07 -8.11
C THR A 37 -6.73 -14.06 -6.61
N LYS A 38 -7.39 -13.01 -6.12
CA LYS A 38 -7.79 -12.88 -4.73
C LYS A 38 -9.02 -13.77 -4.46
N SER A 39 -10.21 -13.16 -4.52
CA SER A 39 -11.49 -13.78 -4.17
C SER A 39 -12.37 -14.08 -5.38
N GLU A 40 -12.30 -13.23 -6.40
CA GLU A 40 -13.01 -13.39 -7.68
C GLU A 40 -12.02 -13.42 -8.85
N PHE A 41 -12.44 -14.01 -9.97
CA PHE A 41 -11.59 -14.12 -11.17
C PHE A 41 -11.21 -12.76 -11.77
N SER A 42 -12.02 -11.73 -11.53
CA SER A 42 -11.75 -10.34 -11.94
C SER A 42 -10.86 -9.56 -10.96
N ASP A 43 -10.58 -10.13 -9.79
CA ASP A 43 -9.82 -9.49 -8.72
C ASP A 43 -8.38 -10.03 -8.73
N LEU A 44 -7.55 -9.37 -9.54
CA LEU A 44 -6.18 -9.78 -9.78
C LEU A 44 -5.26 -9.19 -8.72
N VAL A 45 -4.26 -9.96 -8.31
CA VAL A 45 -3.17 -9.51 -7.46
C VAL A 45 -1.85 -9.94 -8.09
N THR A 46 -0.81 -9.15 -7.94
CA THR A 46 0.53 -9.54 -8.37
C THR A 46 1.48 -9.69 -7.18
N GLN A 47 2.61 -10.33 -7.42
CA GLN A 47 3.71 -10.36 -6.45
C GLN A 47 4.16 -8.95 -6.02
N TYR A 48 3.93 -7.93 -6.86
CA TYR A 48 4.33 -6.55 -6.60
C TYR A 48 3.36 -5.83 -5.65
N ASP A 49 2.07 -6.16 -5.64
CA ASP A 49 1.09 -5.65 -4.67
C ASP A 49 1.53 -6.01 -3.24
N LYS A 50 1.86 -7.29 -3.03
CA LYS A 50 2.39 -7.80 -1.74
C LYS A 50 3.72 -7.15 -1.37
N GLN A 51 4.62 -6.98 -2.34
CA GLN A 51 5.94 -6.38 -2.12
C GLN A 51 5.83 -4.90 -1.72
N VAL A 52 4.95 -4.14 -2.38
CA VAL A 52 4.70 -2.73 -2.08
C VAL A 52 4.06 -2.59 -0.71
N GLU A 53 3.04 -3.39 -0.39
CA GLU A 53 2.39 -3.34 0.93
C GLU A 53 3.39 -3.61 2.06
N GLN A 54 4.23 -4.64 1.92
CA GLN A 54 5.28 -4.96 2.90
C GLN A 54 6.29 -3.83 3.06
N LEU A 55 6.70 -3.19 1.96
CA LEU A 55 7.63 -2.06 1.99
C LEU A 55 7.02 -0.87 2.75
N LEU A 56 5.77 -0.52 2.43
CA LEU A 56 5.08 0.62 3.04
C LEU A 56 4.84 0.37 4.53
N ILE A 57 4.26 -0.77 4.90
CA ILE A 57 4.01 -1.14 6.31
C ILE A 57 5.32 -1.22 7.08
N GLY A 58 6.36 -1.86 6.52
CA GLY A 58 7.65 -2.01 7.18
C GLY A 58 8.26 -0.66 7.57
N LYS A 59 8.37 0.25 6.60
CA LYS A 59 8.98 1.57 6.83
C LYS A 59 8.12 2.48 7.70
N LEU A 60 6.79 2.47 7.52
CA LEU A 60 5.90 3.23 8.39
C LEU A 60 5.91 2.70 9.81
N ARG A 61 6.06 1.39 10.03
CA ARG A 61 6.17 0.81 11.38
C ARG A 61 7.49 1.17 12.05
N GLU A 62 8.58 1.31 11.30
CA GLU A 62 9.85 1.82 11.84
C GLU A 62 9.73 3.28 12.30
N GLN A 63 9.04 4.12 11.53
CA GLN A 63 8.85 5.54 11.87
C GLN A 63 7.75 5.76 12.92
N PHE A 64 6.70 4.94 12.90
CA PHE A 64 5.49 5.08 13.71
C PHE A 64 5.11 3.73 14.37
N PRO A 65 5.90 3.25 15.34
CA PRO A 65 5.72 1.91 15.92
C PRO A 65 4.40 1.72 16.67
N ASN A 66 3.75 2.82 17.09
CA ASN A 66 2.47 2.79 17.80
C ASN A 66 1.25 2.91 16.87
N HIS A 67 1.45 3.11 15.56
CA HIS A 67 0.34 3.24 14.62
C HIS A 67 -0.18 1.86 14.20
N LYS A 68 -1.46 1.80 13.84
CA LYS A 68 -2.10 0.61 13.28
C LYS A 68 -2.04 0.64 11.75
N PHE A 69 -2.27 -0.52 11.14
CA PHE A 69 -2.17 -0.71 9.70
C PHE A 69 -3.33 -1.56 9.21
N ILE A 70 -3.99 -1.13 8.14
CA ILE A 70 -5.02 -1.89 7.43
C ILE A 70 -4.57 -1.93 5.97
N GLY A 71 -3.92 -3.02 5.58
CA GLY A 71 -3.52 -3.27 4.19
C GLY A 71 -4.57 -4.10 3.47
N GLU A 72 -4.86 -3.78 2.22
CA GLU A 72 -5.81 -4.52 1.40
C GLU A 72 -5.46 -6.02 1.32
N GLU A 73 -4.18 -6.35 1.07
CA GLU A 73 -3.73 -7.74 0.96
C GLU A 73 -3.70 -8.45 2.31
N SER A 74 -3.35 -7.73 3.37
CA SER A 74 -3.40 -8.23 4.75
C SER A 74 -4.83 -8.58 5.18
N VAL A 75 -5.83 -7.80 4.78
CA VAL A 75 -7.24 -8.08 5.07
C VAL A 75 -7.71 -9.33 4.31
N VAL A 76 -7.33 -9.48 3.04
CA VAL A 76 -7.62 -10.70 2.26
C VAL A 76 -6.96 -11.94 2.89
N ALA A 77 -5.77 -11.80 3.46
CA ALA A 77 -5.08 -12.85 4.21
C ALA A 77 -5.68 -13.15 5.61
N GLY A 78 -6.78 -12.49 6.00
CA GLY A 78 -7.49 -12.73 7.24
C GLY A 78 -7.01 -11.91 8.44
N VAL A 79 -6.09 -10.96 8.24
CA VAL A 79 -5.67 -10.00 9.27
C VAL A 79 -6.73 -8.92 9.39
N ARG A 80 -7.62 -9.04 10.38
CA ARG A 80 -8.60 -8.00 10.70
C ARG A 80 -8.05 -7.10 11.80
N ASN A 81 -7.62 -5.90 11.41
CA ASN A 81 -7.38 -4.83 12.36
C ASN A 81 -8.61 -3.93 12.41
N GLU A 82 -9.18 -3.76 13.61
CA GLU A 82 -10.31 -2.85 13.82
C GLU A 82 -9.83 -1.41 13.70
N LEU A 83 -10.60 -0.59 12.98
CA LEU A 83 -10.39 0.85 12.95
C LEU A 83 -10.79 1.42 14.32
N THR A 84 -9.84 2.05 15.00
CA THR A 84 -9.99 2.64 16.33
C THR A 84 -9.63 4.12 16.29
N ASP A 85 -9.73 4.82 17.43
CA ASP A 85 -9.26 6.22 17.55
C ASP A 85 -7.72 6.36 17.48
N ASP A 86 -6.97 5.25 17.55
CA ASP A 86 -5.52 5.24 17.33
C ASP A 86 -5.18 5.57 15.87
N PRO A 87 -4.08 6.33 15.61
CA PRO A 87 -3.62 6.60 14.26
C PRO A 87 -3.44 5.31 13.44
N THR A 88 -4.11 5.23 12.30
CA THR A 88 -4.21 4.01 11.50
C THR A 88 -3.92 4.31 10.04
N TRP A 89 -2.94 3.63 9.45
CA TRP A 89 -2.61 3.73 8.04
C TRP A 89 -3.42 2.73 7.22
N ILE A 90 -4.17 3.21 6.24
CA ILE A 90 -4.92 2.38 5.28
C ILE A 90 -4.14 2.35 3.96
N ILE A 91 -3.71 1.16 3.55
CA ILE A 91 -2.75 1.00 2.45
C ILE A 91 -3.37 0.17 1.34
N ASP A 92 -3.41 0.74 0.15
CA ASP A 92 -3.73 0.08 -1.10
C ASP A 92 -2.48 0.13 -2.01
N PRO A 93 -1.71 -0.97 -2.11
CA PRO A 93 -0.42 -0.96 -2.78
C PRO A 93 -0.54 -0.62 -4.27
N ILE A 94 -1.60 -1.03 -4.96
CA ILE A 94 -1.84 -0.79 -6.39
C ILE A 94 -3.36 -0.71 -6.62
N ASP A 95 -3.90 0.50 -6.68
CA ASP A 95 -5.32 0.72 -7.00
C ASP A 95 -5.54 0.50 -8.51
N GLY A 96 -6.29 -0.55 -8.84
CA GLY A 96 -6.56 -0.96 -10.22
C GLY A 96 -5.57 -2.01 -10.75
N THR A 97 -5.28 -3.06 -9.97
CA THR A 97 -4.40 -4.17 -10.36
C THR A 97 -4.75 -4.79 -11.73
N THR A 98 -6.03 -4.79 -12.14
CA THR A 98 -6.45 -5.19 -13.51
C THR A 98 -5.81 -4.36 -14.61
N ASN A 99 -5.69 -3.03 -14.41
CA ASN A 99 -5.00 -2.15 -15.34
C ASN A 99 -3.49 -2.38 -15.32
N PHE A 100 -2.92 -2.65 -14.15
CA PHE A 100 -1.50 -2.96 -13.98
C PHE A 100 -1.10 -4.27 -14.71
N VAL A 101 -1.93 -5.31 -14.61
CA VAL A 101 -1.75 -6.58 -15.33
C VAL A 101 -1.78 -6.37 -16.85
N HIS A 102 -2.58 -5.42 -17.34
CA HIS A 102 -2.69 -5.10 -18.76
C HIS A 102 -1.69 -4.04 -19.25
N GLY A 103 -0.77 -3.57 -18.39
CA GLY A 103 0.31 -2.67 -18.75
C GLY A 103 -0.08 -1.18 -18.81
N PHE A 104 -1.24 -0.80 -18.25
CA PHE A 104 -1.64 0.59 -18.12
C PHE A 104 -0.99 1.24 -16.88
N PRO A 105 -0.47 2.48 -16.98
CA PRO A 105 0.22 3.14 -15.88
C PRO A 105 -0.77 3.74 -14.88
N VAL A 106 -1.11 3.01 -13.80
CA VAL A 106 -2.05 3.50 -12.76
C VAL A 106 -1.53 3.18 -11.34
N VAL A 107 -2.11 3.88 -10.36
CA VAL A 107 -1.58 4.56 -9.15
C VAL A 107 -1.39 3.70 -7.89
N VAL A 108 -0.42 4.10 -7.06
CA VAL A 108 -0.25 3.65 -5.66
C VAL A 108 -1.07 4.57 -4.76
N SER A 109 -1.93 4.04 -3.88
CA SER A 109 -2.79 4.82 -3.00
C SER A 109 -2.48 4.56 -1.53
N VAL A 110 -2.13 5.61 -0.78
CA VAL A 110 -1.97 5.53 0.68
C VAL A 110 -2.96 6.51 1.30
N CYS A 111 -3.89 5.99 2.09
CA CYS A 111 -4.87 6.78 2.83
C CYS A 111 -4.48 6.78 4.32
N CYS A 112 -4.26 7.98 4.87
CA CYS A 112 -3.96 8.21 6.29
C CYS A 112 -5.22 8.50 7.09
#